data_AF-A0A918R5K7-F1
#
_entry.id   AF-A0A918R5K7-F1
#
_cell.length_a   1.000
_cell.length_b   1.000
_cell.length_c   1.000
_cell.angle_alpha   90.00
_cell.angle_beta   90.00
_cell.angle_gamma   90.00
#
_symmetry.space_group_name_H-M   'P 1'
#
loop_
_entity.id
_entity.type
_entity.pdbx_description
1 polymer ?
#
loop_
_entity_poly.entity_id
_entity_poly.type
_entity_poly.pdbx_seq_one_letter_code
_entity_poly.pdbx_strand_id
1 'polypeptide(L)'
;MKTIQIILVLIVFTMHYTQAQQKNQSAIKNNDSMKTYVIERIIPGAGNLTPEQLKAISQTSCTVLKEMGPRISWQHSYVTGDKVYCVYKAENKETIDEHAKKGGFPANSVNEVATIISPVTAEQ
;
A
#
# COMPACT_ATOMS: atom_id res chain seq x y z
N MET A 1 10.28 47.51 16.82
CA MET A 1 11.06 46.42 16.18
C MET A 1 10.70 45.04 16.75
N LYS A 2 10.70 44.82 18.08
CA LYS A 2 10.37 43.52 18.71
C LYS A 2 8.95 43.00 18.37
N THR A 3 7.95 43.87 18.30
CA THR A 3 6.56 43.50 17.97
C THR A 3 6.39 42.98 16.54
N ILE A 4 7.08 43.58 15.57
CA ILE A 4 7.06 43.15 14.16
C ILE A 4 7.73 41.77 14.00
N GLN A 5 8.85 41.53 14.69
CA GLN A 5 9.51 40.21 14.68
C GLN A 5 8.63 39.10 15.28
N ILE A 6 7.91 39.37 16.36
CA ILE A 6 7.02 38.37 16.99
C ILE A 6 5.86 38.00 16.05
N ILE A 7 5.25 38.98 15.37
CA ILE A 7 4.19 38.74 14.40
C ILE A 7 4.70 37.88 13.22
N LEU A 8 5.90 38.16 12.72
CA LEU A 8 6.53 37.38 11.65
C LEU A 8 6.76 35.91 12.04
N VAL A 9 7.24 35.66 13.26
CA VAL A 9 7.45 34.29 13.77
C VAL A 9 6.14 33.52 13.90
N LEU A 10 5.06 34.15 14.37
CA LEU A 10 3.74 33.51 14.49
C LEU A 10 3.13 33.18 13.12
N ILE A 11 3.31 34.04 12.11
CA ILE A 11 2.87 33.76 10.73
C ILE A 11 3.64 32.57 10.14
N VAL A 12 4.96 32.54 10.32
CA VAL A 12 5.77 31.41 9.85
C VAL A 12 5.35 30.12 10.57
N PHE A 13 5.14 30.15 11.89
CA PHE A 13 4.73 28.97 12.64
C PHE A 13 3.35 28.46 12.24
N THR A 14 2.37 29.35 12.05
CA THR A 14 1.02 28.99 11.58
C THR A 14 1.02 28.46 10.14
N MET A 15 1.87 28.99 9.26
CA MET A 15 2.06 28.43 7.91
C MET A 15 2.63 27.00 7.95
N HIS A 16 3.66 26.74 8.75
CA HIS A 16 4.21 25.39 8.91
C HIS A 16 3.20 24.42 9.54
N TYR A 17 2.45 24.88 10.54
CA TYR A 17 1.39 24.10 11.16
C TYR A 17 0.28 23.75 10.18
N THR A 18 -0.13 24.69 9.33
CA THR A 18 -1.15 24.49 8.29
C THR A 18 -0.70 23.46 7.24
N GLN A 19 0.56 23.53 6.79
CA GLN A 19 1.12 22.54 5.85
C GLN A 19 1.16 21.13 6.47
N ALA A 20 1.50 21.01 7.75
CA ALA A 20 1.47 19.73 8.45
C ALA A 20 0.05 19.17 8.59
N GLN A 21 -0.94 20.03 8.88
CA GLN A 21 -2.35 19.65 8.95
C GLN A 21 -2.90 19.19 7.60
N GLN A 22 -2.59 19.88 6.49
CA GLN A 22 -3.01 19.46 5.15
C GLN A 22 -2.46 18.08 4.76
N LYS A 23 -1.19 17.81 5.05
CA LYS A 23 -0.57 16.49 4.78
C LYS A 23 -1.24 15.37 5.57
N ASN A 24 -1.57 15.63 6.84
CA ASN A 24 -2.25 14.67 7.70
C ASN A 24 -3.70 14.40 7.25
N GLN A 25 -4.44 15.45 6.87
CA GLN A 25 -5.82 15.32 6.42
C GLN A 25 -5.94 14.57 5.08
N SER A 26 -5.01 14.78 4.14
CA SER A 26 -4.93 14.00 2.89
C SER A 26 -4.65 12.52 3.16
N ALA A 27 -3.74 12.21 4.07
CA ALA A 27 -3.43 10.83 4.45
C ALA A 27 -4.63 10.12 5.12
N ILE A 28 -5.37 10.81 5.98
CA ILE A 28 -6.57 10.27 6.65
C ILE A 28 -7.71 10.04 5.65
N LYS A 29 -7.95 10.99 4.73
CA LYS A 29 -9.04 10.88 3.74
C LYS A 29 -8.81 9.75 2.74
N ASN A 30 -7.55 9.50 2.35
CA ASN A 30 -7.23 8.41 1.42
C ASN A 30 -7.41 7.03 2.05
N ASN A 31 -7.22 6.88 3.37
CA ASN A 31 -7.33 5.58 4.04
C ASN A 31 -8.77 5.05 4.13
N ASP A 32 -9.78 5.93 4.10
CA ASP A 32 -11.21 5.56 4.12
C ASP A 32 -11.72 5.14 2.72
N SER A 33 -10.95 5.41 1.66
CA SER A 33 -11.30 5.08 0.27
C SER A 33 -10.68 3.78 -0.25
N MET A 34 -9.66 3.25 0.43
CA MET A 34 -8.94 2.07 -0.04
C MET A 34 -9.75 0.78 0.14
N LYS A 35 -9.76 -0.05 -0.90
CA LYS A 35 -10.35 -1.39 -0.91
C LYS A 35 -9.28 -2.45 -0.74
N THR A 36 -9.66 -3.60 -0.19
CA THR A 36 -8.76 -4.75 -0.08
C THR A 36 -8.87 -5.59 -1.35
N TYR A 37 -7.72 -6.01 -1.88
CA TYR A 37 -7.62 -6.86 -3.06
C TYR A 37 -6.84 -8.13 -2.73
N VAL A 38 -7.30 -9.25 -3.27
CA VAL A 38 -6.57 -10.53 -3.32
C VAL A 38 -6.09 -10.74 -4.75
N ILE A 39 -4.79 -10.99 -4.87
CA ILE A 39 -4.09 -11.07 -6.16
C ILE A 39 -3.48 -12.45 -6.29
N GLU A 40 -3.80 -13.17 -7.36
CA GLU A 40 -3.14 -14.42 -7.72
C GLU A 40 -2.02 -14.15 -8.73
N ARG A 41 -0.83 -14.67 -8.43
CA ARG A 41 0.35 -14.60 -9.28
C ARG A 41 0.84 -16.01 -9.57
N ILE A 42 0.87 -16.39 -10.84
CA ILE A 42 1.43 -17.67 -11.30
C ILE A 42 2.93 -17.47 -11.44
N ILE A 43 3.70 -18.12 -10.56
CA ILE A 43 5.16 -18.09 -10.53
C ILE A 43 5.59 -19.56 -10.35
N PRO A 44 5.91 -20.28 -11.44
CA PRO A 44 6.28 -21.69 -11.36
C PRO A 44 7.42 -21.92 -10.37
N GLY A 45 7.23 -22.88 -9.46
CA GLY A 45 8.19 -23.21 -8.40
C GLY A 45 8.35 -22.14 -7.31
N ALA A 46 7.39 -21.21 -7.14
CA ALA A 46 7.43 -20.19 -6.09
C ALA A 46 7.73 -20.76 -4.69
N GLY A 47 7.19 -21.93 -4.35
CA GLY A 47 7.40 -22.60 -3.07
C GLY A 47 8.82 -23.11 -2.85
N ASN A 48 9.62 -23.22 -3.92
CA ASN A 48 11.02 -23.62 -3.87
C ASN A 48 11.99 -22.42 -3.82
N LEU A 49 11.46 -21.18 -3.84
CA LEU A 49 12.30 -20.00 -3.75
C LEU A 49 12.99 -19.92 -2.39
N THR A 50 14.28 -19.60 -2.40
CA THR A 50 15.05 -19.43 -1.16
C THR A 50 14.61 -18.17 -0.42
N PRO A 51 14.89 -18.06 0.89
CA PRO A 51 14.65 -16.84 1.65
C PRO A 51 15.26 -15.59 1.01
N GLU A 52 16.45 -15.70 0.40
CA GLU A 52 17.13 -14.60 -0.28
C GLU A 52 16.39 -14.17 -1.56
N GLN A 53 15.87 -15.14 -2.32
CA GLN A 53 15.06 -14.86 -3.51
C GLN A 53 13.74 -14.19 -3.13
N LEU A 54 13.05 -14.68 -2.10
CA LEU A 54 11.83 -14.07 -1.57
C LEU A 54 12.08 -12.66 -1.03
N LYS A 55 13.22 -12.45 -0.36
CA LYS A 55 13.67 -11.12 0.09
C LYS A 55 13.89 -10.18 -1.10
N ALA A 56 14.55 -10.63 -2.16
CA ALA A 56 14.77 -9.83 -3.35
C ALA A 56 13.45 -9.42 -4.03
N ILE A 57 12.51 -10.36 -4.18
CA ILE A 57 11.16 -10.08 -4.72
C ILE A 57 10.44 -9.04 -3.86
N SER A 58 10.52 -9.19 -2.53
CA SER A 58 9.90 -8.26 -1.58
C SER A 58 10.52 -6.85 -1.69
N GLN A 59 11.84 -6.77 -1.85
CA GLN A 59 12.54 -5.49 -2.05
C GLN A 59 12.10 -4.80 -3.34
N THR A 60 11.98 -5.52 -4.46
CA THR A 60 11.47 -4.97 -5.72
C THR A 60 10.06 -4.40 -5.54
N SER A 61 9.14 -5.15 -4.92
CA SER A 61 7.79 -4.66 -4.62
C SER A 61 7.81 -3.39 -3.77
N CYS A 62 8.58 -3.38 -2.68
CA CYS A 62 8.70 -2.24 -1.78
C CYS A 62 9.28 -0.98 -2.45
N THR A 63 10.21 -1.13 -3.39
CA THR A 63 10.74 0.00 -4.18
C THR A 63 9.63 0.64 -5.01
N VAL A 64 8.87 -0.17 -5.74
CA VAL A 64 7.74 0.32 -6.55
C VAL A 64 6.65 0.97 -5.68
N LEU A 65 6.34 0.38 -4.52
CA LEU A 65 5.37 0.96 -3.58
C LEU A 65 5.78 2.36 -3.10
N LYS A 66 7.09 2.56 -2.83
CA LYS A 66 7.60 3.89 -2.44
C LYS A 66 7.40 4.93 -3.56
N GLU A 67 7.56 4.53 -4.81
CA GLU A 67 7.33 5.41 -5.97
C GLU A 67 5.85 5.73 -6.19
N MET A 68 4.97 4.76 -5.94
CA MET A 68 3.52 4.91 -6.12
C MET A 68 2.83 5.66 -4.98
N GLY A 69 3.52 5.81 -3.84
CA GLY A 69 3.03 6.54 -2.69
C GLY A 69 1.87 5.84 -1.97
N PRO A 70 1.05 6.57 -1.19
CA PRO A 70 0.11 5.99 -0.24
C PRO A 70 -1.17 5.41 -0.86
N ARG A 71 -1.30 5.42 -2.19
CA ARG A 71 -2.49 4.95 -2.92
C ARG A 71 -2.58 3.43 -3.01
N ILE A 72 -1.51 2.75 -2.60
CA ILE A 72 -1.39 1.30 -2.56
C ILE A 72 -0.54 0.88 -1.36
N SER A 73 -0.92 -0.21 -0.71
CA SER A 73 -0.22 -0.75 0.44
C SER A 73 -0.24 -2.27 0.42
N TRP A 74 0.93 -2.88 0.33
CA TRP A 74 1.07 -4.33 0.48
C TRP A 74 0.88 -4.73 1.94
N GLN A 75 -0.04 -5.65 2.21
CA GLN A 75 -0.29 -6.16 3.56
C GLN A 75 0.58 -7.38 3.84
N HIS A 76 0.47 -8.41 2.99
CA HIS A 76 1.24 -9.66 3.08
C HIS A 76 1.05 -10.50 1.81
N SER A 77 1.83 -11.58 1.71
CA SER A 77 1.70 -12.58 0.65
C SER A 77 1.82 -14.00 1.22
N TYR A 78 1.09 -14.92 0.62
CA TYR A 78 1.22 -16.36 0.83
C TYR A 78 1.94 -16.95 -0.36
N VAL A 79 3.07 -17.61 -0.11
CA VAL A 79 3.82 -18.35 -1.12
C VAL A 79 3.37 -19.81 -1.04
N THR A 80 2.96 -20.36 -2.18
CA THR A 80 2.52 -21.76 -2.33
C THR A 80 3.38 -22.44 -3.40
N GLY A 81 3.04 -23.65 -3.84
CA GLY A 81 3.81 -24.41 -4.85
C GLY A 81 4.20 -23.57 -6.08
N ASP A 82 3.23 -23.31 -6.98
CA ASP A 82 3.48 -22.57 -8.23
C ASP A 82 2.84 -21.17 -8.25
N LYS A 83 2.36 -20.71 -7.09
CA LYS A 83 1.61 -19.47 -6.99
C LYS A 83 1.96 -18.66 -5.76
N VAL A 84 1.85 -17.34 -5.91
CA VAL A 84 1.87 -16.39 -4.80
C VAL A 84 0.53 -15.69 -4.75
N TYR A 85 -0.09 -15.68 -3.57
CA TYR A 85 -1.32 -14.95 -3.30
C TYR A 85 -0.98 -13.71 -2.48
N CYS A 86 -1.30 -12.52 -2.98
CA CYS A 86 -1.02 -11.30 -2.27
C CYS A 86 -2.28 -10.59 -1.79
N VAL A 87 -2.20 -9.98 -0.61
CA VAL A 87 -3.24 -9.11 -0.06
C VAL A 87 -2.72 -7.68 -0.06
N TYR A 88 -3.45 -6.80 -0.75
CA TYR A 88 -3.11 -5.38 -0.90
C TYR A 88 -4.32 -4.53 -0.51
N LYS A 89 -4.06 -3.31 -0.02
CA LYS A 89 -5.04 -2.22 -0.02
C LYS A 89 -4.71 -1.26 -1.16
N ALA A 90 -5.69 -0.81 -1.91
CA ALA A 90 -5.49 0.16 -2.99
C ALA A 90 -6.77 0.96 -3.28
N GLU A 91 -6.62 2.10 -3.96
CA GLU A 91 -7.75 2.92 -4.40
C GLU A 91 -8.66 2.20 -5.41
N ASN A 92 -8.08 1.39 -6.30
CA ASN A 92 -8.79 0.66 -7.36
C ASN A 92 -7.91 -0.50 -7.91
N LYS A 93 -8.50 -1.33 -8.77
CA LYS A 93 -7.81 -2.46 -9.43
C LYS A 93 -6.67 -1.97 -10.32
N GLU A 94 -6.84 -0.85 -11.01
CA GLU A 94 -5.86 -0.29 -11.95
C GLU A 94 -4.55 0.07 -11.22
N THR A 95 -4.63 0.52 -9.98
CA THR A 95 -3.47 0.79 -9.12
C THR A 95 -2.67 -0.50 -8.83
N ILE A 96 -3.34 -1.64 -8.66
CA ILE A 96 -2.68 -2.94 -8.49
C ILE A 96 -2.00 -3.37 -9.80
N ASP A 97 -2.69 -3.19 -10.93
CA ASP A 97 -2.15 -3.54 -12.26
C ASP A 97 -0.91 -2.68 -12.60
N GLU A 98 -0.93 -1.39 -12.25
CA GLU A 98 0.21 -0.48 -12.40
C GLU A 98 1.42 -0.95 -11.56
N HIS A 99 1.20 -1.34 -10.30
CA HIS A 99 2.23 -1.87 -9.41
C HIS A 99 2.87 -3.13 -9.99
N ALA A 100 2.05 -4.06 -10.48
CA ALA A 100 2.52 -5.28 -11.14
C ALA A 100 3.37 -4.99 -12.36
N LYS A 101 2.92 -4.07 -13.22
CA LYS A 101 3.65 -3.64 -14.41
C LYS A 101 5.00 -3.01 -14.08
N LYS A 102 5.05 -2.11 -13.10
CA LYS A 102 6.29 -1.44 -12.66
C LYS A 102 7.26 -2.42 -12.00
N GLY A 103 6.75 -3.37 -11.22
CA GLY A 103 7.57 -4.37 -10.52
C GLY A 103 8.01 -5.56 -11.36
N GLY A 104 7.49 -5.71 -12.58
CA GLY A 104 7.86 -6.80 -13.49
C GLY A 104 7.37 -8.18 -13.02
N PHE A 105 6.35 -8.24 -12.16
CA PHE A 105 5.77 -9.48 -11.68
C PHE A 105 4.31 -9.64 -12.15
N PRO A 106 3.84 -10.88 -12.36
CA PRO A 106 2.52 -11.10 -12.94
C PRO A 106 1.40 -10.78 -11.94
N ALA A 107 0.25 -10.33 -12.43
CA ALA A 107 -0.99 -10.19 -11.67
C ALA A 107 -2.11 -10.92 -12.45
N ASN A 108 -2.04 -12.25 -12.47
CA ASN A 108 -2.90 -13.09 -13.31
C ASN A 108 -4.38 -12.93 -12.97
N SER A 109 -4.70 -12.75 -11.69
CA SER A 109 -6.05 -12.39 -11.24
C SER A 109 -5.95 -11.33 -10.14
N VAL A 110 -6.85 -10.35 -10.18
CA VAL A 110 -6.97 -9.29 -9.16
C VAL A 110 -8.45 -9.15 -8.81
N ASN A 111 -8.81 -9.45 -7.57
CA ASN A 111 -10.20 -9.42 -7.11
C ASN A 111 -10.34 -8.51 -5.89
N GLU A 112 -11.32 -7.61 -5.91
CA GLU A 112 -11.73 -6.87 -4.72
C GLU A 112 -12.38 -7.82 -3.72
N VAL A 113 -12.00 -7.70 -2.45
CA VAL A 113 -12.59 -8.50 -1.37
C VAL A 113 -13.93 -7.90 -1.00
N ALA A 114 -15.02 -8.59 -1.35
CA ALA A 114 -16.38 -8.17 -1.01
C ALA A 114 -16.70 -8.32 0.49
N THR A 115 -16.22 -9.40 1.11
CA THR A 115 -16.40 -9.70 2.53
C THR A 115 -15.31 -10.65 3.02
N ILE A 116 -15.07 -10.65 4.32
CA ILE A 116 -14.16 -11.59 5.00
C ILE A 116 -15.00 -12.42 5.96
N ILE A 117 -14.96 -13.74 5.76
CA ILE A 117 -15.55 -14.69 6.70
C ILE A 117 -14.44 -15.36 7.52
N SER A 118 -14.75 -15.67 8.77
CA SER A 118 -13.84 -16.34 9.71
C SER A 118 -14.68 -17.13 10.73
N PRO A 119 -14.06 -17.92 11.64
CA PRO A 119 -14.80 -18.53 12.75
C PRO A 119 -15.64 -17.53 13.55
N VAL A 120 -15.17 -16.28 13.70
CA VAL A 120 -15.95 -15.20 14.35
C VAL A 120 -17.25 -14.92 13.61
N THR A 121 -17.25 -14.96 12.27
CA THR A 121 -18.47 -14.77 11.47
C THR A 121 -19.50 -15.88 11.71
N ALA A 122 -19.05 -17.08 12.10
CA ALA A 122 -19.96 -18.19 12.42
C ALA A 122 -20.63 -18.03 13.80
N GLU A 123 -20.13 -17.13 14.66
CA GLU A 123 -20.63 -16.87 16.02
C GLU A 123 -21.48 -15.58 16.11
N GLN A 124 -21.67 -14.88 14.99
CA GLN A 124 -22.43 -13.62 14.91
C GLN A 124 -23.94 -13.82 14.84
#